data_AF-A0A374MV12-F1
#
_entry.id   AF-A0A374MV12-F1
#
_cell.length_a   1.000
_cell.length_b   1.000
_cell.length_c   1.000
_cell.angle_alpha   90.00
_cell.angle_beta   90.00
_cell.angle_gamma   90.00
#
_symmetry.space_group_name_H-M   'P 1'
#
loop_
_entity.id
_entity.type
_entity.pdbx_description
1 polymer ?
#
loop_
_entity_poly.entity_id
_entity_poly.type
_entity_poly.pdbx_seq_one_letter_code
_entity_poly.pdbx_strand_id
1 'polypeptide(L)'
;MKTFLLDSFNRYKRFSEELDVRTILCNKPWLIFNDCGDKELYIFQEDGSLIASVNGNVTNAKWQYIPANKSLIASFKEQSYMLHPAFFDNTIFALQQDGTDRYVFMIDEQQSKSFHLKSLSELNSYFQRIEHERVEAEQRREEALLAQQKSEQQRIEKERERQRIAREWELEAQAQMAREEQQRLSNIARENHILKQYKIFLIYKIVGIMLIAASVLIVWLPLGLMAFPLFPLPAIASYHIIYKPLRELLKQYLLKKHEQRLEAENQMREKKELEAIKKEVNKKRLQAEALKIENKLNNNQSSIELARQMSLNVEYAKIALCKHTLKINWTCPNKIYKEVTLIINNGSDALLYEHLTLWGSKEIELNEVKSTIRITLRLVWNNIPVYKIILINGE
;
A
#
# COMPACT_ATOMS: atom_id res chain seq x y z
N MET A 1 -12.95 -70.21 -45.40
CA MET A 1 -12.90 -68.89 -44.74
C MET A 1 -11.78 -68.09 -45.37
N LYS A 2 -12.03 -66.89 -45.91
CA LYS A 2 -10.97 -66.01 -46.41
C LYS A 2 -10.33 -65.23 -45.28
N THR A 3 -9.04 -64.97 -45.41
CA THR A 3 -8.24 -64.26 -44.41
C THR A 3 -7.45 -63.16 -45.11
N PHE A 4 -7.31 -62.00 -44.48
CA PHE A 4 -6.67 -60.82 -45.06
C PHE A 4 -5.43 -60.43 -44.27
N LEU A 5 -4.41 -59.95 -44.98
CA LEU A 5 -3.25 -59.27 -44.38
C LEU A 5 -3.60 -57.78 -44.33
N LEU A 6 -3.54 -57.20 -43.13
CA LEU A 6 -3.55 -55.75 -42.94
C LEU A 6 -2.26 -55.37 -42.23
N ASP A 7 -1.34 -54.71 -42.95
CA ASP A 7 -0.10 -54.16 -42.38
C ASP A 7 -0.39 -53.19 -41.23
N SER A 8 -1.54 -52.53 -41.28
CA SER A 8 -2.03 -51.64 -40.24
C SER A 8 -2.35 -52.40 -38.95
N PHE A 9 -2.84 -53.65 -39.03
CA PHE A 9 -3.54 -54.35 -37.94
C PHE A 9 -2.67 -54.65 -36.71
N ASN A 10 -1.36 -54.83 -36.90
CA ASN A 10 -0.42 -55.05 -35.79
C ASN A 10 -0.33 -53.86 -34.82
N ARG A 11 -0.74 -52.65 -35.23
CA ARG A 11 -0.91 -51.48 -34.33
C ARG A 11 -2.21 -51.49 -33.53
N TYR A 12 -3.20 -52.30 -33.92
CA TYR A 12 -4.56 -52.34 -33.37
C TYR A 12 -4.82 -53.54 -32.46
N LYS A 13 -3.78 -54.29 -32.08
CA LYS A 13 -3.88 -55.47 -31.20
C LYS A 13 -4.27 -55.04 -29.78
N ARG A 14 -5.57 -54.91 -29.53
CA ARG A 14 -6.15 -54.52 -28.24
C ARG A 14 -7.51 -55.18 -28.02
N PHE A 15 -7.55 -56.51 -28.12
CA PHE A 15 -8.66 -57.24 -27.52
C PHE A 15 -8.57 -57.06 -26.00
N SER A 16 -9.57 -56.43 -25.38
CA SER A 16 -9.67 -56.33 -23.92
C SER A 16 -9.91 -57.73 -23.35
N GLU A 17 -9.09 -58.15 -22.40
CA GLU A 17 -9.08 -59.52 -21.85
C GLU A 17 -10.37 -59.91 -21.09
N GLU A 18 -11.27 -58.94 -20.84
CA GLU A 18 -12.45 -59.11 -19.99
C GLU A 18 -13.73 -59.55 -20.72
N LEU A 19 -13.71 -59.71 -22.04
CA LEU A 19 -14.93 -59.99 -22.81
C LEU A 19 -15.22 -61.51 -22.99
N ASP A 20 -16.44 -61.95 -22.66
CA ASP A 20 -16.90 -63.32 -22.92
C ASP A 20 -17.13 -63.53 -24.43
N VAL A 21 -16.09 -64.06 -25.09
CA VAL A 21 -16.06 -64.38 -26.51
C VAL A 21 -17.23 -65.27 -26.93
N ARG A 22 -17.68 -66.18 -26.07
CA ARG A 22 -18.79 -67.08 -26.35
C ARG A 22 -20.09 -66.30 -26.50
N THR A 23 -20.36 -65.39 -25.56
CA THR A 23 -21.54 -64.52 -25.58
C THR A 23 -21.53 -63.60 -26.80
N ILE A 24 -20.38 -63.02 -27.14
CA ILE A 24 -20.27 -62.13 -28.30
C ILE A 24 -20.61 -62.88 -29.60
N LEU A 25 -20.03 -64.07 -29.79
CA LEU A 25 -20.21 -64.86 -31.00
C LEU A 25 -21.65 -65.37 -31.15
N CYS A 26 -22.26 -65.87 -30.07
CA CYS A 26 -23.57 -66.54 -30.13
C CYS A 26 -24.76 -65.57 -30.22
N ASN A 27 -24.60 -64.33 -29.77
CA ASN A 27 -25.73 -63.39 -29.65
C ASN A 27 -26.24 -62.83 -30.98
N LYS A 28 -25.46 -62.97 -32.07
CA LYS A 28 -25.79 -62.32 -33.33
C LYS A 28 -25.20 -63.02 -34.55
N PRO A 29 -25.82 -62.87 -35.73
CA PRO A 29 -25.28 -63.35 -37.00
C PRO A 29 -24.15 -62.43 -37.49
N TRP A 30 -23.11 -63.04 -38.05
CA TRP A 30 -21.88 -62.37 -38.46
C TRP A 30 -21.70 -62.41 -39.97
N LEU A 31 -21.64 -61.26 -40.62
CA LEU A 31 -21.26 -61.14 -42.02
C LEU A 31 -19.74 -61.22 -42.12
N ILE A 32 -19.22 -62.21 -42.83
CA ILE A 32 -17.79 -62.35 -43.08
C ILE A 32 -17.40 -61.38 -44.20
N PHE A 33 -16.43 -60.52 -43.91
CA PHE A 33 -15.86 -59.67 -44.93
C PHE A 33 -15.16 -60.53 -45.98
N ASN A 34 -15.56 -60.40 -47.24
CA ASN A 34 -14.87 -60.97 -48.37
C ASN A 34 -14.68 -59.91 -49.46
N ASP A 35 -13.62 -60.07 -50.24
CA ASP A 35 -13.27 -59.22 -51.38
C ASP A 35 -14.01 -59.61 -52.68
N CYS A 36 -14.83 -60.66 -52.64
CA CYS A 36 -15.59 -61.16 -53.80
C CYS A 36 -16.96 -60.52 -53.97
N GLY A 37 -17.47 -59.82 -52.95
CA GLY A 37 -18.82 -59.23 -52.98
C GLY A 37 -19.95 -60.23 -52.72
N ASP A 38 -19.61 -61.47 -52.38
CA ASP A 38 -20.58 -62.49 -51.99
C ASP A 38 -21.09 -62.24 -50.56
N LYS A 39 -22.37 -62.51 -50.30
CA LYS A 39 -22.89 -62.47 -48.94
C LYS A 39 -22.51 -63.77 -48.21
N GLU A 40 -21.49 -63.72 -47.37
CA GLU A 40 -21.06 -64.82 -46.51
C GLU A 40 -21.50 -64.54 -45.06
N LEU A 41 -22.41 -65.35 -44.51
CA LEU A 41 -23.01 -65.17 -43.19
C LEU A 41 -22.73 -66.37 -42.28
N TYR A 42 -22.14 -66.13 -41.12
CA TYR A 42 -21.80 -67.15 -40.12
C TYR A 42 -22.66 -66.95 -38.87
N ILE A 43 -23.30 -68.03 -38.40
CA ILE A 43 -24.14 -68.03 -37.21
C ILE A 43 -23.57 -69.07 -36.24
N PHE A 44 -23.04 -68.58 -35.12
CA PHE A 44 -22.50 -69.42 -34.05
C PHE A 44 -23.62 -69.74 -33.06
N GLN A 45 -23.87 -71.02 -32.81
CA GLN A 45 -24.87 -71.46 -31.84
C GLN A 45 -24.21 -71.91 -30.54
N GLU A 46 -24.90 -71.73 -29.41
CA GLU A 46 -24.36 -72.07 -28.08
C GLU A 46 -24.01 -73.56 -27.93
N ASP A 47 -24.63 -74.43 -28.71
CA ASP A 47 -24.40 -75.88 -28.74
C ASP A 47 -23.10 -76.30 -29.45
N GLY A 48 -22.35 -75.33 -29.99
CA GLY A 48 -21.11 -75.56 -30.74
C GLY A 48 -21.32 -75.85 -32.22
N SER A 49 -22.53 -75.68 -32.75
CA SER A 49 -22.77 -75.73 -34.20
C SER A 49 -22.55 -74.37 -34.85
N LEU A 50 -21.95 -74.38 -36.04
CA LEU A 50 -21.67 -73.20 -36.87
C LEU A 50 -22.41 -73.35 -38.19
N ILE A 51 -23.30 -72.42 -38.49
CA ILE A 51 -24.00 -72.37 -39.77
C ILE A 51 -23.32 -71.33 -40.65
N ALA A 52 -22.71 -71.75 -41.75
CA ALA A 52 -22.12 -70.86 -42.75
C ALA A 52 -23.00 -70.84 -44.00
N SER A 53 -23.47 -69.66 -44.40
CA SER A 53 -24.28 -69.46 -45.61
C SER A 53 -23.56 -68.54 -46.59
N VAL A 54 -23.31 -69.02 -47.81
CA VAL A 54 -22.73 -68.22 -48.90
C VAL A 54 -23.78 -68.04 -49.98
N ASN A 55 -24.30 -66.81 -50.13
CA ASN A 55 -25.39 -66.48 -51.06
C ASN A 55 -26.61 -67.43 -50.96
N GLY A 56 -26.88 -67.96 -49.76
CA GLY A 56 -27.98 -68.90 -49.51
C GLY A 56 -27.60 -70.39 -49.50
N ASN A 57 -26.39 -70.75 -49.94
CA ASN A 57 -25.89 -72.13 -49.84
C ASN A 57 -25.35 -72.40 -48.44
N VAL A 58 -26.01 -73.32 -47.71
CA VAL A 58 -25.72 -73.59 -46.30
C VAL A 58 -24.74 -74.76 -46.14
N THR A 59 -23.69 -74.53 -45.35
CA THR A 59 -22.74 -75.55 -44.88
C THR A 59 -22.79 -75.61 -43.36
N ASN A 60 -23.12 -76.78 -42.83
CA ASN A 60 -23.05 -77.04 -41.38
C ASN A 60 -21.61 -77.38 -40.99
N ALA A 61 -21.10 -76.64 -40.01
CA ALA A 61 -19.78 -76.75 -39.42
C ALA A 61 -19.90 -76.84 -37.88
N LYS A 62 -18.78 -77.05 -37.20
CA LYS A 62 -18.70 -77.02 -35.73
C LYS A 62 -17.75 -75.93 -35.29
N TRP A 63 -17.98 -75.36 -34.12
CA TRP A 63 -17.06 -74.43 -33.49
C TRP A 63 -16.91 -74.73 -32.01
N GLN A 64 -15.76 -74.36 -31.45
CA GLN A 64 -15.48 -74.52 -30.02
C GLN A 64 -14.55 -73.41 -29.55
N TYR A 65 -14.89 -72.77 -28.42
CA TYR A 65 -13.96 -71.90 -27.72
C TYR A 65 -13.11 -72.72 -26.74
N ILE A 66 -11.80 -72.53 -26.76
CA ILE A 66 -10.81 -73.13 -25.86
C ILE A 66 -10.28 -72.02 -24.94
N PRO A 67 -10.78 -71.93 -23.70
CA PRO A 67 -10.35 -70.90 -22.76
C PRO A 67 -8.86 -70.96 -22.44
N ALA A 68 -8.29 -72.18 -22.36
CA ALA A 68 -6.88 -72.39 -22.00
C ALA A 68 -5.89 -71.73 -22.98
N ASN A 69 -6.25 -71.64 -24.27
CA ASN A 69 -5.45 -70.97 -25.29
C ASN A 69 -6.10 -69.66 -25.77
N LYS A 70 -7.20 -69.22 -25.13
CA LYS A 70 -8.04 -68.10 -25.57
C LYS A 70 -8.33 -68.15 -27.08
N SER A 71 -8.60 -69.34 -27.61
CA SER A 71 -8.72 -69.57 -29.05
C SER A 71 -10.08 -70.14 -29.43
N LEU A 72 -10.54 -69.80 -30.63
CA LEU A 72 -11.72 -70.32 -31.28
C LEU A 72 -11.27 -71.33 -32.33
N ILE A 73 -11.80 -72.55 -32.27
CA ILE A 73 -11.66 -73.53 -33.35
C ILE A 73 -12.94 -73.50 -34.17
N ALA A 74 -12.80 -73.32 -35.49
CA ALA A 74 -13.89 -73.49 -36.46
C ALA A 74 -13.58 -74.66 -37.38
N SER A 75 -14.36 -75.74 -37.29
CA SER A 75 -14.19 -77.00 -38.01
C SER A 75 -15.21 -77.14 -39.13
N PHE A 76 -14.74 -77.04 -40.36
CA PHE A 76 -15.49 -77.32 -41.58
C PHE A 76 -15.21 -78.74 -42.08
N LYS A 77 -16.00 -79.23 -43.06
CA LYS A 77 -15.89 -80.61 -43.57
C LYS A 77 -14.49 -80.99 -44.08
N GLU A 78 -13.73 -80.02 -44.58
CA GLU A 78 -12.43 -80.25 -45.23
C GLU A 78 -11.24 -79.71 -44.40
N GLN A 79 -11.48 -78.76 -43.49
CA GLN A 79 -10.41 -78.04 -42.79
C GLN A 79 -10.90 -77.43 -41.48
N SER A 80 -10.01 -77.30 -40.51
CA SER A 80 -10.26 -76.61 -39.25
C SER A 80 -9.30 -75.43 -39.08
N TYR A 81 -9.79 -74.33 -38.54
CA TYR A 81 -9.02 -73.12 -38.29
C TYR A 81 -8.97 -72.84 -36.80
N MET A 82 -7.78 -72.52 -36.28
CA MET A 82 -7.61 -71.96 -34.94
C MET A 82 -7.48 -70.45 -35.07
N LEU A 83 -8.30 -69.72 -34.31
CA LEU A 83 -8.50 -68.29 -34.44
C LEU A 83 -8.40 -67.63 -33.06
N HIS A 84 -7.65 -66.54 -32.93
CA HIS A 84 -7.54 -65.76 -31.71
C HIS A 84 -8.32 -64.45 -31.83
N PRO A 85 -9.16 -64.09 -30.84
CA PRO A 85 -9.76 -62.76 -30.77
C PRO A 85 -8.67 -61.68 -30.77
N ALA A 86 -8.73 -60.78 -31.74
CA ALA A 86 -7.69 -59.75 -31.94
C ALA A 86 -8.22 -58.33 -31.70
N PHE A 87 -9.47 -58.07 -32.06
CA PHE A 87 -10.14 -56.78 -31.86
C PHE A 87 -11.65 -56.99 -31.85
N PHE A 88 -12.36 -56.26 -31.01
CA PHE A 88 -13.82 -56.23 -30.99
C PHE A 88 -14.29 -54.82 -30.68
N ASP A 89 -15.25 -54.34 -31.46
CA ASP A 89 -16.07 -53.18 -31.12
C ASP A 89 -17.56 -53.51 -31.35
N ASN A 90 -18.41 -52.49 -31.33
CA ASN A 90 -19.86 -52.69 -31.49
C ASN A 90 -20.27 -53.18 -32.89
N THR A 91 -19.39 -53.07 -33.90
CA THR A 91 -19.67 -53.27 -35.33
C THR A 91 -18.84 -54.39 -35.95
N ILE A 92 -17.54 -54.46 -35.66
CA ILE A 92 -16.56 -55.38 -36.24
C ILE A 92 -15.95 -56.24 -35.14
N PHE A 93 -15.89 -57.55 -35.41
CA PHE A 93 -15.11 -58.51 -34.65
C PHE A 93 -14.01 -59.09 -35.55
N ALA A 94 -12.76 -58.96 -35.12
CA ALA A 94 -11.60 -59.45 -35.85
C ALA A 94 -10.95 -60.62 -35.13
N LEU A 95 -10.67 -61.68 -35.90
CA LEU A 95 -10.04 -62.91 -35.44
C LEU A 95 -8.74 -63.14 -36.21
N GLN A 96 -7.62 -63.34 -35.51
CA GLN A 96 -6.33 -63.69 -36.10
C GLN A 96 -6.21 -65.20 -36.27
N GLN A 97 -5.80 -65.68 -37.44
CA GLN A 97 -5.48 -67.10 -37.61
C GLN A 97 -4.17 -67.43 -36.89
N ASP A 98 -4.20 -68.48 -36.06
CA ASP A 98 -3.09 -68.88 -35.20
C ASP A 98 -1.79 -69.10 -35.99
N GLY A 99 -0.69 -68.62 -35.43
CA GLY A 99 0.64 -68.63 -36.06
C GLY A 99 0.79 -67.76 -37.31
N THR A 100 -0.16 -66.89 -37.65
CA THR A 100 -0.12 -66.04 -38.86
C THR A 100 -0.56 -64.60 -38.59
N ASP A 101 -0.16 -63.65 -39.44
CA ASP A 101 -0.66 -62.26 -39.43
C ASP A 101 -1.90 -62.08 -40.32
N ARG A 102 -2.68 -63.14 -40.49
CA ARG A 102 -3.89 -63.13 -41.30
C ARG A 102 -5.10 -63.01 -40.40
N TYR A 103 -5.99 -62.09 -40.76
CA TYR A 103 -7.17 -61.75 -39.96
C TYR A 103 -8.45 -62.05 -40.72
N VAL A 104 -9.46 -62.48 -39.98
CA VAL A 104 -10.83 -62.60 -40.44
C VAL A 104 -11.64 -61.49 -39.79
N PHE A 105 -12.32 -60.71 -40.61
CA PHE A 105 -13.18 -59.63 -40.17
C PHE A 105 -14.63 -60.07 -40.28
N MET A 106 -15.35 -59.92 -39.19
CA MET A 106 -16.75 -60.27 -39.05
C MET A 106 -17.51 -59.00 -38.68
N ILE A 107 -18.58 -58.70 -39.40
CA ILE A 107 -19.38 -57.49 -39.22
C ILE A 107 -20.75 -57.93 -38.71
N ASP A 108 -21.27 -57.24 -37.71
CA ASP A 108 -22.65 -57.48 -37.25
C ASP A 108 -23.65 -57.23 -38.39
N GLU A 109 -24.47 -58.24 -38.72
CA GLU A 109 -25.44 -58.13 -39.82
C GLU A 109 -26.44 -56.99 -39.58
N GLN A 110 -26.80 -56.69 -38.34
CA GLN A 110 -27.72 -55.58 -38.04
C GLN A 110 -27.10 -54.22 -38.35
N GLN A 111 -25.80 -54.06 -38.10
CA GLN A 111 -25.05 -52.83 -38.35
C GLN A 111 -24.59 -52.70 -39.81
N SER A 112 -24.59 -53.80 -40.57
CA SER A 112 -24.18 -53.84 -41.98
C SER A 112 -25.03 -52.94 -42.91
N LYS A 113 -26.30 -52.70 -42.55
CA LYS A 113 -27.20 -51.81 -43.31
C LYS A 113 -26.77 -50.35 -43.28
N SER A 114 -26.17 -49.91 -42.17
CA SER A 114 -25.58 -48.57 -42.03
C SER A 114 -24.10 -48.52 -42.41
N PHE A 115 -23.45 -49.67 -42.53
CA PHE A 115 -22.01 -49.79 -42.68
C PHE A 115 -21.66 -50.66 -43.89
N HIS A 116 -21.53 -50.01 -45.06
CA HIS A 116 -21.22 -50.68 -46.33
C HIS A 116 -19.72 -50.79 -46.52
N LEU A 117 -19.08 -51.76 -45.87
CA LEU A 117 -17.69 -52.13 -46.18
C LEU A 117 -17.67 -53.02 -47.43
N LYS A 118 -17.36 -52.43 -48.57
CA LYS A 118 -17.20 -53.11 -49.86
C LYS A 118 -15.74 -53.36 -50.22
N SER A 119 -14.79 -52.71 -49.54
CA SER A 119 -13.36 -52.84 -49.86
C SER A 119 -12.44 -52.83 -48.63
N LEU A 120 -11.25 -53.40 -48.80
CA LEU A 120 -10.18 -53.39 -47.79
C LEU A 120 -9.74 -51.96 -47.42
N SER A 121 -9.85 -51.01 -48.36
CA SER A 121 -9.52 -49.60 -48.15
C SER A 121 -10.48 -48.94 -47.16
N GLU A 122 -11.77 -49.20 -47.28
CA GLU A 122 -12.79 -48.70 -46.35
C GLU A 122 -12.61 -49.28 -44.95
N LEU A 123 -12.25 -50.56 -44.85
CA LEU A 123 -11.94 -51.22 -43.58
C LEU A 123 -10.73 -50.57 -42.91
N ASN A 124 -9.67 -50.29 -43.67
CA ASN A 124 -8.49 -49.59 -43.15
C ASN A 124 -8.84 -48.16 -42.69
N SER A 125 -9.70 -47.47 -43.44
CA SER A 125 -10.14 -46.10 -43.13
C SER A 125 -10.97 -46.05 -41.84
N TYR A 126 -11.80 -47.07 -41.59
CA TYR A 126 -12.54 -47.23 -40.35
C TYR A 126 -11.62 -47.33 -39.12
N PHE A 127 -10.63 -48.22 -39.19
CA PHE A 127 -9.67 -48.39 -38.09
C PHE A 127 -8.84 -47.12 -37.86
N GLN A 128 -8.44 -46.42 -38.92
CA GLN A 128 -7.76 -45.13 -38.81
C GLN A 128 -8.61 -44.07 -38.08
N ARG A 129 -9.91 -44.01 -38.37
CA ARG A 129 -10.82 -43.06 -37.71
C ARG A 129 -10.97 -43.36 -36.21
N ILE A 130 -11.15 -44.62 -35.83
CA ILE A 130 -11.25 -45.01 -34.41
C ILE A 130 -9.99 -44.63 -33.65
N GLU A 131 -8.81 -44.86 -34.23
CA GLU A 131 -7.55 -44.51 -33.57
C GLU A 131 -7.40 -42.99 -33.42
N HIS A 132 -7.74 -42.23 -34.46
CA HIS A 132 -7.71 -40.77 -34.41
C HIS A 132 -8.62 -40.22 -33.30
N GLU A 133 -9.87 -40.69 -33.25
CA GLU A 133 -10.83 -40.32 -32.20
C GLU A 133 -10.31 -40.67 -30.80
N ARG A 134 -9.62 -41.81 -30.65
CA ARG A 134 -9.03 -42.22 -29.35
C ARG A 134 -7.90 -41.28 -28.94
N VAL A 135 -6.98 -40.98 -29.85
CA VAL A 135 -5.84 -40.08 -29.59
C VAL A 135 -6.35 -38.68 -29.23
N GLU A 136 -7.32 -38.15 -29.97
CA GLU A 136 -7.94 -36.86 -29.65
C GLU A 136 -8.68 -36.87 -28.31
N ALA A 137 -9.34 -37.98 -27.95
CA ALA A 137 -10.01 -38.10 -26.65
C ALA A 137 -9.00 -38.18 -25.50
N GLU A 138 -7.87 -38.84 -25.69
CA GLU A 138 -6.77 -38.93 -24.73
C GLU A 138 -6.13 -37.56 -24.51
N GLN A 139 -5.80 -36.84 -25.59
CA GLN A 139 -5.31 -35.46 -25.52
C GLN A 139 -6.29 -34.53 -24.79
N ARG A 140 -7.59 -34.59 -25.12
CA ARG A 140 -8.62 -33.81 -24.43
C ARG A 140 -8.70 -34.12 -22.93
N ARG A 141 -8.50 -35.39 -22.53
CA ARG A 141 -8.47 -35.79 -21.11
C ARG A 141 -7.24 -35.25 -20.41
N GLU A 142 -6.06 -35.31 -21.04
CA GLU A 142 -4.83 -34.74 -20.49
C GLU A 142 -4.94 -33.22 -20.32
N GLU A 143 -5.45 -32.52 -21.33
CA GLU A 143 -5.69 -31.08 -21.27
C GLU A 143 -6.67 -30.70 -20.16
N ALA A 144 -7.76 -31.45 -20.01
CA ALA A 144 -8.73 -31.24 -18.94
C ALA A 144 -8.10 -31.45 -17.55
N LEU A 145 -7.28 -32.49 -17.38
CA LEU A 145 -6.56 -32.75 -16.14
C LEU A 145 -5.58 -31.62 -15.80
N LEU A 146 -4.82 -31.15 -16.78
CA LEU A 146 -3.90 -30.02 -16.63
C LEU A 146 -4.65 -28.72 -16.29
N ALA A 147 -5.79 -28.47 -16.93
CA ALA A 147 -6.64 -27.32 -16.63
C ALA A 147 -7.21 -27.40 -15.21
N GLN A 148 -7.65 -28.58 -14.77
CA GLN A 148 -8.11 -28.81 -13.40
C GLN A 148 -7.00 -28.53 -12.38
N GLN A 149 -5.80 -29.11 -12.58
CA GLN A 149 -4.65 -28.87 -11.71
C GLN A 149 -4.26 -27.38 -11.64
N LYS A 150 -4.23 -26.68 -12.79
CA LYS A 150 -3.98 -25.23 -12.82
C LYS A 150 -5.04 -24.44 -12.06
N SER A 151 -6.31 -24.80 -12.19
CA SER A 151 -7.41 -24.14 -11.48
C SER A 151 -7.30 -24.33 -9.96
N GLU A 152 -6.90 -25.52 -9.52
CA GLU A 152 -6.70 -25.85 -8.11
C GLU A 152 -5.49 -25.11 -7.54
N GLN A 153 -4.38 -25.07 -8.27
CA GLN A 153 -3.20 -24.26 -7.90
C GLN A 153 -3.55 -22.78 -7.78
N GLN A 154 -4.33 -22.23 -8.71
CA GLN A 154 -4.80 -20.84 -8.62
C GLN A 154 -5.70 -20.59 -7.40
N ARG A 155 -6.55 -21.56 -7.03
CA ARG A 155 -7.36 -21.46 -5.81
C ARG A 155 -6.49 -21.43 -4.56
N ILE A 156 -5.53 -22.35 -4.46
CA ILE A 156 -4.57 -22.42 -3.35
C ILE A 156 -3.75 -21.13 -3.26
N GLU A 157 -3.29 -20.59 -4.39
CA GLU A 157 -2.52 -19.34 -4.41
C GLU A 157 -3.36 -18.15 -3.94
N LYS A 158 -4.59 -17.99 -4.46
CA LYS A 158 -5.51 -16.94 -4.00
C LYS A 158 -5.84 -17.05 -2.51
N GLU A 159 -5.96 -18.27 -2.00
CA GLU A 159 -6.20 -18.50 -0.58
C GLU A 159 -4.98 -18.13 0.28
N ARG A 160 -3.77 -18.51 -0.16
CA ARG A 160 -2.52 -18.08 0.49
C ARG A 160 -2.34 -16.57 0.48
N GLU A 161 -2.67 -15.90 -0.63
CA GLU A 161 -2.64 -14.45 -0.74
C GLU A 161 -3.63 -13.79 0.23
N ARG A 162 -4.88 -14.28 0.30
CA ARG A 162 -5.87 -13.81 1.28
C ARG A 162 -5.39 -13.99 2.72
N GLN A 163 -4.77 -15.13 3.04
CA GLN A 163 -4.20 -15.38 4.37
C GLN A 163 -2.98 -14.48 4.67
N ARG A 164 -2.20 -14.09 3.66
CA ARG A 164 -1.11 -13.11 3.83
C ARG A 164 -1.68 -11.73 4.13
N ILE A 165 -2.62 -11.26 3.32
CA ILE A 165 -3.28 -9.96 3.50
C ILE A 165 -3.98 -9.90 4.86
N ALA A 166 -4.67 -10.96 5.27
CA ALA A 166 -5.32 -11.03 6.58
C ALA A 166 -4.31 -10.92 7.75
N ARG A 167 -3.18 -11.63 7.66
CA ARG A 167 -2.11 -11.53 8.67
C ARG A 167 -1.45 -10.16 8.69
N GLU A 168 -1.20 -9.56 7.53
CA GLU A 168 -0.67 -8.20 7.42
C GLU A 168 -1.64 -7.19 8.05
N TRP A 169 -2.94 -7.31 7.77
CA TRP A 169 -3.99 -6.49 8.39
C TRP A 169 -4.05 -6.67 9.91
N GLU A 170 -3.96 -7.90 10.41
CA GLU A 170 -3.91 -8.18 11.86
C GLU A 170 -2.67 -7.55 12.52
N LEU A 171 -1.50 -7.67 11.89
CA LEU A 171 -0.26 -7.06 12.37
C LEU A 171 -0.34 -5.54 12.36
N GLU A 172 -0.90 -4.94 11.31
CA GLU A 172 -1.12 -3.50 11.22
C GLU A 172 -2.10 -3.01 12.28
N ALA A 173 -3.19 -3.73 12.51
CA ALA A 173 -4.17 -3.42 13.56
C ALA A 173 -3.52 -3.51 14.95
N GLN A 174 -2.73 -4.56 15.23
CA GLN A 174 -1.97 -4.68 16.47
C GLN A 174 -0.95 -3.54 16.63
N ALA A 175 -0.21 -3.21 15.58
CA ALA A 175 0.75 -2.11 15.59
C ALA A 175 0.06 -0.74 15.76
N GLN A 176 -1.14 -0.57 15.20
CA GLN A 176 -1.95 0.63 15.43
C GLN A 176 -2.42 0.70 16.88
N MET A 177 -2.98 -0.37 17.44
CA MET A 177 -3.38 -0.41 18.84
C MET A 177 -2.20 -0.13 19.78
N ALA A 178 -1.02 -0.72 19.51
CA ALA A 178 0.19 -0.46 20.27
C ALA A 178 0.64 1.01 20.16
N ARG A 179 0.56 1.61 18.97
CA ARG A 179 0.86 3.04 18.76
C ARG A 179 -0.11 3.94 19.52
N GLU A 180 -1.41 3.64 19.45
CA GLU A 180 -2.45 4.37 20.18
C GLU A 180 -2.25 4.25 21.70
N GLU A 181 -1.93 3.06 22.20
CA GLU A 181 -1.62 2.84 23.61
C GLU A 181 -0.36 3.61 24.04
N GLN A 182 0.71 3.56 23.24
CA GLN A 182 1.93 4.31 23.50
C GLN A 182 1.69 5.82 23.49
N GLN A 183 0.86 6.33 22.56
CA GLN A 183 0.42 7.72 22.54
C GLN A 183 -0.40 8.08 23.79
N ARG A 184 -1.33 7.22 24.21
CA ARG A 184 -2.10 7.42 25.45
C ARG A 184 -1.19 7.50 26.66
N LEU A 185 -0.23 6.58 26.79
CA LEU A 185 0.74 6.58 27.88
C LEU A 185 1.62 7.83 27.87
N SER A 186 2.08 8.26 26.69
CA SER A 186 2.86 9.49 26.52
C SER A 186 2.04 10.74 26.89
N ASN A 187 0.78 10.82 26.46
CA ASN A 187 -0.12 11.92 26.80
C ASN A 187 -0.37 11.97 28.32
N ILE A 188 -0.64 10.82 28.95
CA ILE A 188 -0.78 10.71 30.41
C ILE A 188 0.50 11.17 31.12
N ALA A 189 1.67 10.76 30.63
CA ALA A 189 2.96 11.18 31.20
C ALA A 189 3.17 12.70 31.08
N ARG A 190 2.84 13.29 29.92
CA ARG A 190 2.92 14.73 29.66
C ARG A 190 1.95 15.51 30.55
N GLU A 191 0.70 15.11 30.62
CA GLU A 191 -0.30 15.71 31.52
C GLU A 191 0.17 15.65 32.97
N ASN A 192 0.64 14.49 33.43
CA ASN A 192 1.17 14.34 34.78
C ASN A 192 2.40 15.23 35.03
N HIS A 193 3.27 15.40 34.03
CA HIS A 193 4.41 16.31 34.10
C HIS A 193 3.94 17.76 34.27
N ILE A 194 2.97 18.20 33.47
CA ILE A 194 2.36 19.54 33.57
C ILE A 194 1.75 19.76 34.96
N LEU A 195 0.93 18.83 35.42
CA LEU A 195 0.26 18.94 36.72
C LEU A 195 1.25 19.03 37.88
N LYS A 196 2.39 18.32 37.81
CA LYS A 196 3.45 18.40 38.82
C LYS A 196 4.08 19.79 38.92
N GLN A 197 4.09 20.59 37.85
CA GLN A 197 4.60 21.96 37.89
C GLN A 197 3.73 22.89 38.75
N TYR A 198 2.45 22.55 38.95
CA TYR A 198 1.51 23.36 39.73
C TYR A 198 1.48 22.93 41.21
N LYS A 199 1.92 23.82 42.12
CA LYS A 199 1.90 23.58 43.57
C LYS A 199 0.51 23.20 44.12
N ILE A 200 -0.55 23.77 43.56
CA ILE A 200 -1.96 23.50 43.94
C ILE A 200 -2.31 22.01 43.78
N PHE A 201 -1.80 21.35 42.73
CA PHE A 201 -2.05 19.93 42.50
C PHE A 201 -1.36 19.02 43.53
N LEU A 202 -0.17 19.42 44.00
CA LEU A 202 0.55 18.71 45.05
C LEU A 202 -0.17 18.82 46.39
N ILE A 203 -0.62 20.02 46.76
CA ILE A 203 -1.38 20.28 47.99
C ILE A 203 -2.69 19.46 47.97
N TYR A 204 -3.40 19.46 46.85
CA TYR A 204 -4.63 18.68 46.68
C TYR A 204 -4.42 17.17 46.93
N LYS A 205 -3.32 16.59 46.43
CA LYS A 205 -2.99 15.18 46.69
C LYS A 205 -2.83 14.89 48.18
N ILE A 206 -2.14 15.77 48.91
CA ILE A 206 -1.93 15.63 50.36
C ILE A 206 -3.27 15.72 51.11
N VAL A 207 -4.08 16.74 50.79
CA VAL A 207 -5.41 16.92 51.41
C VAL A 207 -6.33 15.73 51.13
N GLY A 208 -6.29 15.17 49.92
CA GLY A 208 -7.06 13.98 49.57
C GLY A 208 -6.66 12.73 50.36
N ILE A 209 -5.35 12.50 50.56
CA ILE A 209 -4.86 11.39 51.41
C ILE A 209 -5.34 11.59 52.86
N MET A 210 -5.26 12.82 53.37
CA MET A 210 -5.74 13.14 54.72
C MET A 210 -7.25 12.92 54.88
N LEU A 211 -8.06 13.27 53.88
CA LEU A 211 -9.51 13.04 53.87
C LEU A 211 -9.87 11.55 53.86
N ILE A 212 -9.15 10.75 53.08
CA ILE A 212 -9.36 9.28 53.03
C ILE A 212 -8.92 8.64 54.36
N ALA A 213 -7.81 9.09 54.95
CA ALA A 213 -7.37 8.61 56.26
C ALA A 213 -8.37 8.98 57.37
N ALA A 214 -8.93 10.19 57.34
CA ALA A 214 -9.94 10.64 58.29
C ALA A 214 -11.26 9.86 58.16
N SER A 215 -11.71 9.55 56.94
CA SER A 215 -12.94 8.76 56.74
C SER A 215 -12.81 7.33 57.28
N VAL A 216 -11.61 6.73 57.17
CA VAL A 216 -11.29 5.44 57.78
C VAL A 216 -11.30 5.53 59.31
N LEU A 217 -10.66 6.55 59.88
CA LEU A 217 -10.59 6.78 61.33
C LEU A 217 -11.99 6.95 61.96
N ILE A 218 -12.87 7.73 61.33
CA ILE A 218 -14.23 8.01 61.82
C ILE A 218 -15.09 6.74 61.88
N VAL A 219 -14.94 5.82 60.92
CA VAL A 219 -15.71 4.57 60.88
C VAL A 219 -15.08 3.50 61.78
N TRP A 220 -13.77 3.54 62.00
CA TRP A 220 -13.06 2.56 62.82
C TRP A 220 -13.17 2.82 64.32
N LEU A 221 -13.18 4.10 64.74
CA LEU A 221 -13.29 4.51 66.16
C LEU A 221 -14.50 3.91 66.91
N PRO A 222 -15.71 3.82 66.31
CA PRO A 222 -16.91 3.32 67.00
C PRO A 222 -17.09 1.79 66.95
N LEU A 223 -16.58 1.10 65.92
CA LEU A 223 -16.90 -0.32 65.68
C LEU A 223 -15.88 -1.33 66.23
N GLY A 224 -14.66 -0.91 66.56
CA GLY A 224 -13.62 -1.79 67.11
C GLY A 224 -13.21 -2.96 66.21
N LEU A 225 -12.41 -3.89 66.74
CA LEU A 225 -11.75 -4.99 66.00
C LEU A 225 -12.70 -5.99 65.31
N MET A 226 -14.00 -6.00 65.64
CA MET A 226 -14.99 -6.97 65.11
C MET A 226 -15.46 -6.65 63.68
N ALA A 227 -15.21 -5.44 63.16
CA ALA A 227 -15.69 -4.98 61.84
C ALA A 227 -14.61 -4.97 60.75
N PHE A 228 -13.51 -5.73 60.93
CA PHE A 228 -12.39 -5.82 59.99
C PHE A 228 -12.79 -6.09 58.52
N PRO A 229 -13.83 -6.91 58.20
CA PRO A 229 -14.22 -7.18 56.81
C PRO A 229 -14.84 -5.98 56.07
N LEU A 230 -15.47 -5.02 56.78
CA LEU A 230 -16.09 -3.82 56.17
C LEU A 230 -15.15 -2.61 56.12
N PHE A 231 -13.94 -2.74 56.67
CA PHE A 231 -12.93 -1.69 56.77
C PHE A 231 -12.60 -0.93 55.46
N PRO A 232 -12.52 -1.57 54.27
CA PRO A 232 -12.15 -0.84 53.06
C PRO A 232 -13.32 -0.06 52.43
N LEU A 233 -14.58 -0.37 52.77
CA LEU A 233 -15.75 0.19 52.09
C LEU A 233 -15.89 1.72 52.23
N PRO A 234 -15.67 2.35 53.41
CA PRO A 234 -15.69 3.80 53.55
C PRO A 234 -14.56 4.51 52.80
N ALA A 235 -13.37 3.90 52.75
CA ALA A 235 -12.23 4.42 52.00
C ALA A 235 -12.50 4.39 50.49
N ILE A 236 -13.04 3.26 49.99
CA ILE A 236 -13.44 3.09 48.59
C ILE A 236 -14.54 4.10 48.23
N ALA A 237 -15.56 4.25 49.08
CA ALA A 237 -16.66 5.19 48.85
C ALA A 237 -16.17 6.65 48.82
N SER A 238 -15.39 7.09 49.80
CA SER A 238 -14.83 8.46 49.82
C SER A 238 -13.88 8.73 48.66
N TYR A 239 -13.10 7.74 48.23
CA TYR A 239 -12.25 7.83 47.04
C TYR A 239 -13.06 7.99 45.76
N HIS A 240 -14.07 7.15 45.52
CA HIS A 240 -14.84 7.15 44.28
C HIS A 240 -15.85 8.29 44.18
N ILE A 241 -16.49 8.67 45.29
CA ILE A 241 -17.56 9.68 45.31
C ILE A 241 -17.00 11.10 45.38
N ILE A 242 -15.92 11.33 46.13
CA ILE A 242 -15.44 12.69 46.43
C ILE A 242 -14.09 12.95 45.77
N TYR A 243 -13.08 12.13 46.07
CA TYR A 243 -11.71 12.42 45.66
C TYR A 243 -11.47 12.27 44.14
N LYS A 244 -12.01 11.21 43.53
CA LYS A 244 -11.85 10.92 42.10
C LYS A 244 -12.46 12.01 41.20
N PRO A 245 -13.74 12.41 41.34
CA PRO A 245 -14.33 13.44 40.47
C PRO A 245 -13.68 14.81 40.69
N LEU A 246 -13.39 15.19 41.94
CA LEU A 246 -12.74 16.46 42.24
C LEU A 246 -11.32 16.54 41.65
N ARG A 247 -10.59 15.42 41.63
CA ARG A 247 -9.28 15.32 40.96
C ARG A 247 -9.38 15.55 39.46
N GLU A 248 -10.40 14.99 38.81
CA GLU A 248 -10.58 15.11 37.36
C GLU A 248 -10.98 16.55 36.97
N LEU A 249 -11.87 17.18 37.75
CA LEU A 249 -12.22 18.59 37.57
C LEU A 249 -11.01 19.51 37.75
N LEU A 250 -10.22 19.31 38.81
CA LEU A 250 -9.02 20.10 39.06
C LEU A 250 -7.98 19.88 37.95
N LYS A 251 -7.83 18.65 37.46
CA LYS A 251 -6.95 18.31 36.33
C LYS A 251 -7.36 19.07 35.06
N GLN A 252 -8.63 19.00 34.67
CA GLN A 252 -9.14 19.71 33.49
C GLN A 252 -8.93 21.22 33.60
N TYR A 253 -9.22 21.80 34.77
CA TYR A 253 -9.01 23.21 35.04
C TYR A 253 -7.53 23.62 34.87
N LEU A 254 -6.61 22.87 35.46
CA LEU A 254 -5.17 23.17 35.40
C LEU A 254 -4.60 23.01 33.98
N LEU A 255 -5.04 21.99 33.23
CA LEU A 255 -4.63 21.80 31.83
C LEU A 255 -5.10 22.96 30.95
N LYS A 256 -6.39 23.33 31.04
CA LYS A 256 -6.94 24.48 30.31
C LYS A 256 -6.21 25.78 30.65
N LYS A 257 -5.90 25.99 31.94
CA LYS A 257 -5.14 27.16 32.38
C LYS A 257 -3.72 27.18 31.82
N HIS A 258 -3.06 26.02 31.73
CA HIS A 258 -1.74 25.92 31.11
C HIS A 258 -1.79 26.25 29.61
N GLU A 259 -2.78 25.72 28.90
CA GLU A 259 -2.97 25.98 27.46
C GLU A 259 -3.16 27.47 27.18
N GLN A 260 -4.05 28.14 27.93
CA GLN A 260 -4.25 29.58 27.83
C GLN A 260 -2.98 30.40 28.11
N ARG A 261 -2.16 29.97 29.08
CA ARG A 261 -0.87 30.62 29.35
C ARG A 261 0.08 30.47 28.16
N LEU A 262 0.18 29.26 27.60
CA LEU A 262 1.06 28.97 26.46
C LEU A 262 0.63 29.76 25.22
N GLU A 263 -0.68 29.85 24.95
CA GLU A 263 -1.22 30.68 23.87
C GLU A 263 -0.89 32.16 24.08
N ALA A 264 -1.07 32.68 25.30
CA ALA A 264 -0.74 34.07 25.62
C ALA A 264 0.77 34.35 25.46
N GLU A 265 1.63 33.42 25.86
CA GLU A 265 3.10 33.52 25.69
C GLU A 265 3.49 33.48 24.20
N ASN A 266 2.88 32.61 23.41
CA ASN A 266 3.12 32.53 21.96
C ASN A 266 2.66 33.82 21.26
N GLN A 267 1.44 34.30 21.54
CA GLN A 267 0.94 35.56 20.99
C GLN A 267 1.81 36.75 21.41
N MET A 268 2.30 36.76 22.66
CA MET A 268 3.23 37.80 23.11
C MET A 268 4.56 37.75 22.36
N ARG A 269 5.08 36.54 22.08
CA ARG A 269 6.31 36.34 21.32
C ARG A 269 6.14 36.83 19.87
N GLU A 270 5.06 36.42 19.20
CA GLU A 270 4.72 36.87 17.86
C GLU A 270 4.57 38.39 17.78
N LYS A 271 3.89 39.01 18.76
CA LYS A 271 3.79 40.47 18.84
C LYS A 271 5.16 41.15 18.99
N LYS A 272 6.04 40.62 19.83
CA LYS A 272 7.42 41.14 19.99
C LYS A 272 8.24 41.01 18.71
N GLU A 273 8.14 39.87 18.02
CA GLU A 273 8.80 39.65 16.73
C GLU A 273 8.28 40.61 15.66
N LEU A 274 6.96 40.79 15.58
CA LEU A 274 6.34 41.75 14.65
C LEU A 274 6.75 43.19 14.96
N GLU A 275 6.80 43.58 16.23
CA GLU A 275 7.29 44.90 16.65
C GLU A 275 8.77 45.11 16.29
N ALA A 276 9.61 44.08 16.46
CA ALA A 276 11.02 44.14 16.07
C ALA A 276 11.17 44.30 14.55
N ILE A 277 10.41 43.54 13.76
CA ILE A 277 10.37 43.66 12.29
C ILE A 277 9.89 45.05 11.89
N LYS A 278 8.81 45.58 12.51
CA LYS A 278 8.28 46.91 12.22
C LYS A 278 9.31 48.01 12.50
N LYS A 279 10.05 47.89 13.62
CA LYS A 279 11.15 48.82 13.96
C LYS A 279 12.27 48.77 12.92
N GLU A 280 12.67 47.57 12.49
CA GLU A 280 13.74 47.38 11.49
C GLU A 280 13.32 47.92 10.10
N VAL A 281 12.07 47.67 9.69
CA VAL A 281 11.52 48.21 8.44
C VAL A 281 11.47 49.74 8.48
N ASN A 282 11.02 50.33 9.59
CA ASN A 282 10.98 51.78 9.75
C ASN A 282 12.38 52.40 9.70
N LYS A 283 13.37 51.78 10.36
CA LYS A 283 14.77 52.20 10.31
C LYS A 283 15.30 52.22 8.88
N LYS A 284 15.08 51.14 8.10
CA LYS A 284 15.47 51.07 6.69
C LYS A 284 14.78 52.12 5.82
N ARG A 285 13.48 52.36 6.06
CA ARG A 285 12.70 53.41 5.37
C ARG A 285 13.31 54.79 5.61
N LEU A 286 13.60 55.14 6.86
CA LEU A 286 14.21 56.43 7.22
C LEU A 286 15.62 56.59 6.63
N GLN A 287 16.42 55.52 6.60
CA GLN A 287 17.73 55.53 5.94
C GLN A 287 17.62 55.78 4.42
N ALA A 288 16.67 55.12 3.74
CA ALA A 288 16.44 55.33 2.32
C ALA A 288 15.94 56.75 2.00
N GLU A 289 15.06 57.30 2.85
CA GLU A 289 14.59 58.67 2.72
C GLU A 289 15.71 59.69 2.97
N ALA A 290 16.54 59.48 3.99
CA ALA A 290 17.72 60.30 4.26
C ALA A 290 18.67 60.31 3.05
N LEU A 291 18.94 59.14 2.47
CA LEU A 291 19.78 59.00 1.27
C LEU A 291 19.17 59.71 0.05
N LYS A 292 17.83 59.63 -0.12
CA LYS A 292 17.12 60.33 -1.20
C LYS A 292 17.25 61.85 -1.05
N ILE A 293 17.17 62.37 0.17
CA ILE A 293 17.35 63.81 0.43
C ILE A 293 18.83 64.19 0.23
N GLU A 294 19.78 63.37 0.70
CA GLU A 294 21.22 63.57 0.51
C GLU A 294 21.57 63.68 -0.98
N ASN A 295 21.10 62.73 -1.80
CA ASN A 295 21.33 62.75 -3.25
C ASN A 295 20.67 63.93 -3.96
N LYS A 296 19.56 64.47 -3.44
CA LYS A 296 18.91 65.67 -3.99
C LYS A 296 19.63 66.97 -3.64
N LEU A 297 20.36 67.01 -2.53
CA LEU A 297 21.08 68.20 -2.08
C LEU A 297 22.52 68.23 -2.60
N ASN A 298 23.13 67.06 -2.77
CA ASN A 298 24.48 66.89 -3.33
C ASN A 298 24.40 66.67 -4.84
N ASN A 299 24.32 67.76 -5.62
CA ASN A 299 24.09 67.69 -7.07
C ASN A 299 25.32 67.30 -7.92
N ASN A 300 26.53 67.26 -7.33
CA ASN A 300 27.78 66.96 -8.05
C ASN A 300 28.40 65.63 -7.57
N GLN A 301 28.97 64.84 -8.48
CA GLN A 301 29.65 63.57 -8.17
C GLN A 301 30.72 63.72 -7.09
N SER A 302 31.53 64.79 -7.12
CA SER A 302 32.53 65.05 -6.09
C SER A 302 31.93 65.33 -4.70
N SER A 303 30.74 65.93 -4.64
CA SER A 303 30.02 66.17 -3.38
C SER A 303 29.40 64.89 -2.82
N ILE A 304 28.89 64.01 -3.68
CA ILE A 304 28.35 62.70 -3.30
C ILE A 304 29.47 61.81 -2.73
N GLU A 305 30.64 61.79 -3.39
CA GLU A 305 31.80 61.02 -2.93
C GLU A 305 32.34 61.55 -1.59
N LEU A 306 32.37 62.87 -1.42
CA LEU A 306 32.76 63.48 -0.14
C LEU A 306 31.76 63.16 0.98
N ALA A 307 30.46 63.21 0.70
CA ALA A 307 29.41 62.86 1.67
C ALA A 307 29.43 61.38 2.08
N ARG A 308 29.89 60.48 1.20
CA ARG A 308 30.13 59.06 1.54
C ARG A 308 31.31 58.86 2.50
N GLN A 309 32.31 59.73 2.43
CA GLN A 309 33.49 59.69 3.32
C GLN A 309 33.22 60.35 4.68
N MET A 310 32.12 61.12 4.82
CA MET A 310 31.66 61.67 6.09
C MET A 310 30.95 60.62 6.93
N SER A 311 31.19 60.65 8.23
CA SER A 311 30.41 59.88 9.20
C SER A 311 29.61 60.81 10.09
N LEU A 312 28.34 60.46 10.28
CA LEU A 312 27.42 61.10 11.19
C LEU A 312 26.73 59.95 11.90
N ASN A 313 26.78 59.91 13.22
CA ASN A 313 26.17 58.86 14.04
C ASN A 313 25.42 59.52 15.18
N VAL A 314 24.31 58.92 15.57
CA VAL A 314 23.48 59.47 16.64
C VAL A 314 23.15 58.35 17.62
N GLU A 315 23.51 58.59 18.86
CA GLU A 315 23.16 57.78 20.01
C GLU A 315 22.02 58.47 20.74
N TYR A 316 20.90 57.78 20.82
CA TYR A 316 19.71 58.29 21.48
C TYR A 316 19.58 57.62 22.86
N ALA A 317 19.51 58.44 23.91
CA ALA A 317 19.27 57.99 25.27
C ALA A 317 18.02 58.67 25.82
N LYS A 318 17.01 57.87 26.19
CA LYS A 318 15.82 58.36 26.89
C LYS A 318 16.07 58.33 28.39
N ILE A 319 16.06 59.49 29.03
CA ILE A 319 16.18 59.62 30.48
C ILE A 319 14.76 59.72 31.07
N ALA A 320 14.53 59.14 32.25
CA ALA A 320 13.24 59.27 32.95
C ALA A 320 12.90 60.76 33.19
N LEU A 321 11.60 61.12 33.10
CA LEU A 321 11.03 62.49 33.12
C LEU A 321 11.00 63.27 31.79
N CYS A 322 10.64 62.62 30.67
CA CYS A 322 10.29 63.29 29.40
C CYS A 322 11.40 64.14 28.75
N LYS A 323 12.65 64.02 29.21
CA LYS A 323 13.82 64.66 28.58
C LYS A 323 14.54 63.66 27.67
N HIS A 324 14.74 64.07 26.42
CA HIS A 324 15.40 63.25 25.41
C HIS A 324 16.81 63.78 25.17
N THR A 325 17.82 62.96 25.46
CA THR A 325 19.22 63.33 25.23
C THR A 325 19.70 62.67 23.94
N LEU A 326 20.09 63.50 22.97
CA LEU A 326 20.70 63.07 21.72
C LEU A 326 22.19 63.39 21.76
N LYS A 327 23.01 62.35 21.60
CA LYS A 327 24.44 62.49 21.40
C LYS A 327 24.77 62.29 19.93
N ILE A 328 25.25 63.35 19.29
CA ILE A 328 25.54 63.37 17.87
C ILE A 328 27.05 63.39 17.69
N ASN A 329 27.58 62.38 17.04
CA ASN A 329 28.99 62.22 16.74
C ASN A 329 29.21 62.43 15.23
N TRP A 330 30.21 63.22 14.85
CA TRP A 330 30.59 63.39 13.46
C TRP A 330 32.08 63.31 13.23
N THR A 331 32.44 62.84 12.04
CA THR A 331 33.82 62.79 11.57
C THR A 331 33.85 63.12 10.08
N CYS A 332 34.59 64.16 9.73
CA CYS A 332 34.76 64.65 8.37
C CYS A 332 36.16 64.27 7.83
N PRO A 333 36.30 64.00 6.53
CA PRO A 333 37.60 63.70 5.92
C PRO A 333 38.58 64.86 6.07
N ASN A 334 39.88 64.57 6.19
CA ASN A 334 40.89 65.61 6.37
C ASN A 334 41.14 66.40 5.06
N LYS A 335 40.41 67.51 4.89
CA LYS A 335 40.52 68.48 3.78
C LYS A 335 40.32 69.90 4.33
N ILE A 336 40.60 70.90 3.51
CA ILE A 336 40.35 72.31 3.85
C ILE A 336 38.89 72.65 3.54
N TYR A 337 38.11 72.98 4.58
CA TYR A 337 36.72 73.40 4.47
C TYR A 337 36.57 74.84 4.95
N LYS A 338 35.65 75.59 4.33
CA LYS A 338 35.34 76.96 4.74
C LYS A 338 34.47 77.01 5.98
N GLU A 339 33.57 76.05 6.12
CA GLU A 339 32.58 76.01 7.20
C GLU A 339 32.12 74.57 7.46
N VAL A 340 31.86 74.27 8.73
CA VAL A 340 31.22 73.03 9.19
C VAL A 340 30.04 73.42 10.08
N THR A 341 28.84 72.99 9.69
CA THR A 341 27.59 73.37 10.33
C THR A 341 26.76 72.13 10.66
N LEU A 342 26.24 72.03 11.88
CA LEU A 342 25.28 71.01 12.28
C LEU A 342 23.90 71.65 12.46
N ILE A 343 22.91 71.11 11.74
CA ILE A 343 21.53 71.57 11.73
C ILE A 343 20.64 70.44 12.21
N ILE A 344 19.80 70.72 13.21
CA ILE A 344 18.90 69.74 13.79
C ILE A 344 17.49 70.29 13.72
N ASN A 345 16.66 69.65 12.92
CA ASN A 345 15.26 70.02 12.74
C ASN A 345 14.40 69.01 13.49
N ASN A 346 13.72 69.49 14.52
CA ASN A 346 12.71 68.77 15.28
C ASN A 346 11.34 69.41 14.98
N GLY A 347 10.69 68.95 13.90
CA GLY A 347 9.49 69.60 13.36
C GLY A 347 9.72 71.06 12.96
N SER A 348 9.03 71.99 13.63
CA SER A 348 9.17 73.45 13.42
C SER A 348 10.42 74.05 14.07
N ASP A 349 11.06 73.32 14.98
CA ASP A 349 12.13 73.86 15.82
C ASP A 349 13.47 73.46 15.20
N ALA A 350 14.29 74.46 14.87
CA ALA A 350 15.59 74.26 14.24
C ALA A 350 16.71 74.75 15.18
N LEU A 351 17.64 73.87 15.51
CA LEU A 351 18.88 74.20 16.23
C LEU A 351 20.04 74.23 15.24
N LEU A 352 20.84 75.30 15.31
CA LEU A 352 21.95 75.56 14.41
C LEU A 352 23.24 75.71 15.21
N TYR A 353 24.27 74.96 14.81
CA TYR A 353 25.62 75.06 15.36
C TYR A 353 26.63 75.28 14.23
N GLU A 354 27.28 76.44 14.23
CA GLU A 354 28.25 76.86 13.22
C GLU A 354 29.69 76.73 13.73
N HIS A 355 30.66 76.77 12.80
CA HIS A 355 32.10 76.74 13.08
C HIS A 355 32.58 75.52 13.90
N LEU A 356 32.04 74.35 13.59
CA LEU A 356 32.41 73.10 14.26
C LEU A 356 33.78 72.56 13.80
N THR A 357 34.41 71.76 14.66
CA THR A 357 35.63 71.02 14.33
C THR A 357 35.37 69.89 13.33
N LEU A 358 36.41 69.42 12.63
CA LEU A 358 36.32 68.34 11.64
C LEU A 358 35.84 67.00 12.23
N TRP A 359 36.03 66.81 13.53
CA TRP A 359 35.51 65.68 14.28
C TRP A 359 35.06 66.17 15.66
N GLY A 360 34.02 65.56 16.22
CA GLY A 360 33.46 66.00 17.50
C GLY A 360 32.18 65.27 17.90
N SER A 361 31.73 65.59 19.11
CA SER A 361 30.48 65.12 19.70
C SER A 361 29.71 66.30 20.25
N LYS A 362 28.39 66.30 20.10
CA LYS A 362 27.48 67.28 20.71
C LYS A 362 26.33 66.56 21.39
N GLU A 363 26.11 66.88 22.66
CA GLU A 363 24.96 66.40 23.44
C GLU A 363 23.90 67.50 23.50
N ILE A 364 22.65 67.11 23.28
CA ILE A 364 21.50 68.02 23.19
C ILE A 364 20.34 67.42 23.97
N GLU A 365 19.69 68.25 24.76
CA GLU A 365 18.44 67.92 25.45
C GLU A 365 17.25 68.49 24.68
N LEU A 366 16.30 67.64 24.32
CA LEU A 366 15.01 68.02 23.76
C LEU A 366 13.91 67.77 24.79
N ASN A 367 13.06 68.77 25.02
CA ASN A 367 11.91 68.68 25.93
C ASN A 367 10.73 67.90 25.32
N GLU A 368 10.62 67.92 24.00
CA GLU A 368 9.59 67.19 23.25
C GLU A 368 10.20 66.72 21.92
N VAL A 369 9.88 65.50 21.50
CA VAL A 369 10.35 64.95 20.23
C VAL A 369 9.17 64.82 19.27
N LYS A 370 9.21 65.58 18.17
CA LYS A 370 8.20 65.51 17.10
C LYS A 370 8.46 64.27 16.22
N SER A 371 7.49 63.89 15.40
CA SER A 371 7.43 62.58 14.71
C SER A 371 8.72 62.15 14.00
N THR A 372 9.46 63.08 13.38
CA THR A 372 10.75 62.80 12.74
C THR A 372 11.74 63.92 13.03
N ILE A 373 12.91 63.57 13.58
CA ILE A 373 14.05 64.50 13.73
C ILE A 373 14.95 64.33 12.51
N ARG A 374 15.28 65.45 11.85
CA ARG A 374 16.26 65.50 10.78
C ARG A 374 17.54 66.17 11.25
N ILE A 375 18.64 65.42 11.23
CA ILE A 375 19.97 65.92 11.56
C ILE A 375 20.75 66.03 10.26
N THR A 376 21.25 67.22 9.98
CA THR A 376 21.97 67.55 8.74
C THR A 376 23.33 68.13 9.12
N LEU A 377 24.40 67.46 8.71
CA LEU A 377 25.76 67.98 8.76
C LEU A 377 26.08 68.59 7.39
N ARG A 378 26.42 69.87 7.38
CA ARG A 378 26.75 70.65 6.18
C ARG A 378 28.22 71.05 6.24
N LEU A 379 28.93 70.83 5.14
CA LEU A 379 30.30 71.27 4.92
C LEU A 379 30.34 72.20 3.71
N VAL A 380 31.21 73.21 3.72
CA VAL A 380 31.47 74.03 2.52
C VAL A 380 32.87 73.73 2.02
N TRP A 381 32.98 72.94 0.95
CA TRP A 381 34.25 72.57 0.30
C TRP A 381 34.36 73.28 -1.05
N ASN A 382 35.39 74.09 -1.26
CA ASN A 382 35.59 74.86 -2.51
C ASN A 382 34.34 75.65 -2.97
N ASN A 383 33.65 76.33 -2.05
CA ASN A 383 32.36 77.03 -2.27
C ASN A 383 31.15 76.13 -2.60
N ILE A 384 31.31 74.80 -2.58
CA ILE A 384 30.23 73.85 -2.82
C ILE A 384 29.76 73.29 -1.48
N PRO A 385 28.47 73.43 -1.12
CA PRO A 385 27.95 72.82 0.08
C PRO A 385 27.77 71.31 -0.11
N VAL A 386 28.19 70.54 0.88
CA VAL A 386 28.06 69.07 0.93
C VAL A 386 27.27 68.71 2.19
N TYR A 387 26.27 67.86 2.03
CA TYR A 387 25.33 67.51 3.09
C TYR A 387 25.43 66.02 3.43
N LYS A 388 25.40 65.72 4.73
CA LYS A 388 25.19 64.38 5.27
C LYS A 388 23.97 64.39 6.18
N ILE A 389 23.03 63.46 5.95
CA ILE A 389 21.72 63.50 6.61
C ILE A 389 21.43 62.20 7.33
N ILE A 390 20.89 62.31 8.54
CA ILE A 390 20.26 61.23 9.27
C ILE A 390 18.84 61.65 9.67
N LEU A 391 17.90 60.74 9.48
CA LEU A 391 16.54 60.85 9.97
C LEU A 391 16.35 59.87 11.14
N ILE A 392 15.77 60.36 12.23
CA ILE A 392 15.49 59.57 13.43
C ILE A 392 14.00 59.67 13.72
N ASN A 393 13.37 58.55 14.06
CA ASN A 393 11.98 58.55 14.49
C ASN A 393 11.87 59.08 15.92
N GLY A 394 10.84 59.88 16.18
CA GLY A 394 10.60 60.42 17.51
C GLY A 394 9.95 59.48 18.52
N GLU A 395 9.36 58.38 18.04
CA GLU A 395 8.59 57.41 18.82
C GLU A 395 9.43 56.32 19.51
#